data_AF-A0A956WYE1-F1
#
_entry.id   AF-A0A956WYE1-F1
#
_cell.length_a   1.000
_cell.length_b   1.000
_cell.length_c   1.000
_cell.angle_alpha   90.00
_cell.angle_beta   90.00
_cell.angle_gamma   90.00
#
_symmetry.space_group_name_H-M   'P 1'
#
loop_
_entity.id
_entity.type
_entity.pdbx_description
1 polymer ?
#
loop_
_entity_poly.entity_id
_entity_poly.type
_entity_poly.pdbx_seq_one_letter_code
_entity_poly.pdbx_strand_id
1 'polypeptide(L)'
;MESTSHHRSPTEMSLPTRYALYAVLILGSVIMLAPFFLMLLVSLFPGEALLTRQFALNQITLNNYAETFSVVPFGRYFVNSTVTAVT
;
A
#
# COMPACT_ATOMS: atom_id res chain seq x y z
N MET A 1 3.22 -29.06 -51.21
CA MET A 1 2.26 -27.95 -51.10
C MET A 1 2.25 -27.57 -49.63
N GLU A 2 3.33 -26.94 -49.17
CA GLU A 2 3.60 -26.69 -47.75
C GLU A 2 3.33 -25.20 -47.50
N SER A 3 2.17 -24.88 -46.94
CA SER A 3 1.84 -23.51 -46.53
C SER A 3 2.49 -23.27 -45.17
N THR A 4 3.59 -22.53 -45.17
CA THR A 4 4.28 -22.11 -43.95
C THR A 4 3.37 -21.21 -43.13
N SER A 5 2.87 -21.72 -42.01
CA SER A 5 2.10 -20.99 -41.02
C SER A 5 2.93 -19.82 -40.48
N HIS A 6 2.50 -18.59 -40.74
CA HIS A 6 3.01 -17.40 -40.04
C HIS A 6 2.67 -17.51 -38.55
N HIS A 7 3.63 -17.97 -37.75
CA HIS A 7 3.59 -17.82 -36.31
C HIS A 7 3.75 -16.33 -36.00
N ARG A 8 2.62 -15.62 -35.87
CA ARG A 8 2.62 -14.24 -35.37
C ARG A 8 3.07 -14.30 -33.91
N SER A 9 4.32 -13.93 -33.65
CA SER A 9 4.83 -13.76 -32.29
C SER A 9 3.89 -12.83 -31.52
N PRO A 10 3.41 -13.24 -30.34
CA PRO A 10 2.51 -12.41 -29.56
C PRO A 10 3.30 -11.25 -28.97
N THR A 11 3.02 -10.03 -29.46
CA THR A 11 3.31 -8.76 -28.78
C THR A 11 4.74 -8.21 -28.93
N GLU A 12 5.16 -7.90 -30.15
CA GLU A 12 6.24 -6.93 -30.40
C GLU A 12 5.70 -5.51 -30.16
N MET A 13 5.49 -5.12 -28.90
CA MET A 13 5.09 -3.74 -28.55
C MET A 13 6.21 -2.76 -28.90
N SER A 14 5.86 -1.66 -29.56
CA SER A 14 6.83 -0.59 -29.83
C SER A 14 7.39 -0.02 -28.51
N LEU A 15 8.69 0.33 -28.50
CA LEU A 15 9.36 0.96 -27.36
C LEU A 15 8.55 2.10 -26.71
N PRO A 16 7.98 3.09 -27.44
CA PRO A 16 7.20 4.16 -26.83
C PRO A 16 5.91 3.66 -26.17
N THR A 17 5.23 2.68 -26.76
CA THR A 17 4.05 2.04 -26.13
C THR A 17 4.43 1.38 -24.81
N ARG A 18 5.60 0.74 -24.74
CA ARG A 18 6.08 0.11 -23.51
C ARG A 18 6.36 1.14 -22.40
N TYR A 19 7.01 2.26 -22.74
CA TYR A 19 7.23 3.35 -21.77
C TYR A 19 5.92 3.98 -21.30
N ALA A 20 4.97 4.23 -22.20
CA ALA A 20 3.66 4.75 -21.84
C ALA A 20 2.90 3.80 -20.90
N LEU A 21 2.93 2.49 -21.20
CA LEU A 21 2.33 1.48 -20.34
C LEU A 21 2.98 1.47 -18.95
N TYR A 22 4.31 1.50 -18.86
CA TYR A 22 4.97 1.56 -17.56
C TYR A 22 4.67 2.85 -16.79
N ALA A 23 4.58 4.00 -17.47
CA ALA A 23 4.21 5.25 -16.82
C ALA A 23 2.81 5.18 -16.20
N VAL A 24 1.84 4.60 -16.93
CA VAL A 24 0.47 4.38 -16.42
C VAL A 24 0.47 3.39 -15.25
N LEU A 25 1.22 2.29 -15.34
CA LEU A 25 1.32 1.32 -14.25
C LEU A 25 1.97 1.91 -13.00
N ILE A 26 3.02 2.71 -13.15
CA ILE A 26 3.68 3.40 -12.03
C ILE A 26 2.70 4.39 -11.40
N LEU A 27 2.03 5.22 -12.20
CA LEU A 27 1.06 6.19 -11.71
C LEU A 27 -0.09 5.50 -10.96
N GLY A 28 -0.67 4.46 -11.55
CA GLY A 28 -1.70 3.64 -10.92
C GLY A 28 -1.21 3.03 -9.61
N SER A 29 0.02 2.52 -9.58
CA SER A 29 0.62 1.95 -8.37
C SER A 29 0.82 2.99 -7.27
N VAL A 30 1.31 4.19 -7.61
CA VAL A 30 1.47 5.29 -6.65
C VAL A 30 0.12 5.70 -6.07
N ILE A 31 -0.91 5.82 -6.90
CA ILE A 31 -2.27 6.16 -6.45
C ILE A 31 -2.81 5.06 -5.52
N MET A 32 -2.60 3.78 -5.85
CA MET A 32 -3.02 2.65 -5.04
C MET A 32 -2.29 2.60 -3.69
N LEU A 33 -1.00 2.95 -3.65
CA LEU A 33 -0.18 2.91 -2.44
C LEU A 33 -0.31 4.16 -1.57
N ALA A 34 -0.70 5.30 -2.15
CA ALA A 34 -0.88 6.56 -1.44
C ALA A 34 -1.72 6.45 -0.14
N PRO A 35 -2.90 5.81 -0.11
CA PRO A 35 -3.67 5.69 1.14
C PRO A 35 -2.92 4.90 2.22
N PHE A 36 -2.18 3.85 1.86
CA PHE A 36 -1.39 3.07 2.82
C PHE A 36 -0.22 3.87 3.37
N PHE A 37 0.46 4.66 2.53
CA PHE A 37 1.52 5.55 2.98
C PHE A 37 0.98 6.61 3.95
N LEU A 38 -0.18 7.19 3.65
CA LEU A 38 -0.85 8.13 4.55
C LEU A 38 -1.26 7.48 5.87
N MET A 39 -1.78 6.24 5.86
CA MET A 39 -2.11 5.51 7.08
C MET A 39 -0.87 5.32 7.97
N LEU A 40 0.25 4.89 7.40
CA LEU A 40 1.49 4.73 8.14
C LEU A 40 1.99 6.07 8.69
N LEU A 41 1.98 7.12 7.87
CA LEU A 41 2.42 8.45 8.30
C LEU A 41 1.58 8.95 9.47
N VAL A 42 0.25 8.93 9.34
CA VAL A 42 -0.69 9.38 10.37
C VAL A 42 -0.56 8.54 11.65
N SER A 43 -0.31 7.23 11.54
CA SER A 43 -0.12 6.37 12.72
C SER A 43 1.07 6.77 13.60
N LEU A 44 2.05 7.48 13.03
CA LEU A 44 3.25 7.95 13.72
C LEU A 44 3.09 9.34 14.34
N PHE A 45 2.05 10.09 13.97
CA PHE A 45 1.79 11.43 14.52
C PHE A 45 0.90 11.34 15.76
N PRO A 46 1.21 12.04 16.86
CA PRO A 46 0.38 12.02 18.06
C PRO A 46 -1.03 12.54 17.74
N GLY A 47 -2.04 12.05 18.46
CA GLY A 47 -3.45 12.43 18.23
C GLY A 47 -3.67 13.95 18.21
N GLU A 48 -2.99 14.69 19.10
CA GLU A 48 -3.03 16.15 19.16
C GLU A 48 -2.51 16.84 17.89
N ALA A 49 -1.51 16.27 17.20
CA ALA A 49 -1.01 16.78 15.92
C ALA A 49 -2.08 16.66 14.82
N LEU A 50 -2.93 15.63 14.89
CA LEU A 50 -4.05 15.45 13.95
C LEU A 50 -5.14 16.49 14.18
N LEU A 51 -5.45 16.79 15.45
CA LEU A 51 -6.47 17.78 15.84
C LEU A 51 -6.05 19.20 15.45
N THR A 52 -4.78 19.53 15.66
CA THR A 52 -4.22 20.86 15.36
C THR A 52 -3.77 21.03 13.90
N ARG A 53 -3.77 19.95 13.10
CA ARG A 53 -3.23 19.89 11.73
C ARG A 53 -1.79 20.36 11.62
N GLN A 54 -1.02 20.23 12.70
CA GLN A 54 0.39 20.56 12.73
C GLN A 54 1.20 19.28 12.58
N PHE A 55 1.75 19.07 11.40
CA PHE A 55 2.53 17.87 11.07
C PHE A 55 4.01 18.23 10.95
N ALA A 56 4.69 18.34 12.10
CA ALA A 56 6.12 18.59 12.12
C ALA A 56 6.90 17.28 12.26
N LEU A 57 7.95 17.07 11.44
CA LEU A 57 8.72 15.81 11.44
C LEU A 57 9.35 15.47 12.81
N ASN A 58 9.56 16.46 13.68
CA ASN A 58 10.05 16.27 15.05
C ASN A 58 9.01 15.68 16.01
N GLN A 59 7.74 15.58 15.61
CA GLN A 59 6.66 14.98 16.41
C GLN A 59 6.43 13.50 16.11
N ILE A 60 7.13 12.92 15.12
CA ILE A 60 7.04 11.50 14.78
C ILE A 60 7.43 10.65 15.99
N THR A 61 6.54 9.75 16.39
CA THR A 61 6.72 8.91 17.58
C THR A 61 6.03 7.55 17.42
N LEU A 62 6.49 6.55 18.17
CA LEU A 62 5.84 5.25 18.28
C LEU A 62 4.92 5.15 19.51
N ASN A 63 4.77 6.22 20.30
CA ASN A 63 3.97 6.22 21.52
C ASN A 63 2.50 5.84 21.28
N ASN A 64 1.93 6.23 20.14
CA ASN A 64 0.57 5.84 19.76
C ASN A 64 0.37 4.32 19.79
N TYR A 65 1.39 3.55 19.37
CA TYR A 65 1.33 2.09 19.41
C TYR A 65 1.34 1.61 20.86
N ALA A 66 2.31 2.05 21.67
CA ALA A 66 2.41 1.64 23.07
C ALA A 66 1.11 1.94 23.85
N GLU A 67 0.55 3.13 23.68
CA GLU A 67 -0.72 3.54 24.27
C GLU A 67 -1.87 2.65 23.79
N THR A 68 -2.02 2.47 22.47
CA THR A 68 -3.08 1.67 21.87
C THR A 68 -3.07 0.21 22.36
N PHE A 69 -1.89 -0.42 22.46
CA PHE A 69 -1.74 -1.77 22.99
C PHE A 69 -1.99 -1.87 24.50
N SER A 70 -1.90 -0.77 25.24
CA SER A 70 -2.22 -0.73 26.68
C SER A 70 -3.71 -0.52 26.97
N VAL A 71 -4.42 0.22 26.11
CA VAL A 71 -5.85 0.55 26.28
C VAL A 71 -6.74 -0.57 25.75
N VAL A 72 -6.35 -1.19 24.65
CA VAL A 72 -7.16 -2.17 23.92
C VAL A 72 -6.50 -3.55 23.97
N PRO A 73 -7.24 -4.64 24.22
CA PRO A 73 -6.68 -5.99 24.27
C PRO A 73 -6.41 -6.53 22.86
N PHE A 74 -5.55 -5.85 22.09
CA PHE A 74 -5.22 -6.17 20.69
C PHE A 74 -4.79 -7.60 20.48
N GLY A 75 -3.99 -8.16 21.39
CA GLY A 75 -3.57 -9.56 21.31
C GLY A 75 -4.75 -10.54 21.30
N ARG A 76 -5.78 -10.29 22.14
CA ARG A 76 -7.00 -11.12 22.14
C ARG A 76 -7.76 -10.99 20.83
N TYR A 77 -7.91 -9.77 20.31
CA TYR A 77 -8.61 -9.53 19.04
C TYR A 77 -7.90 -10.16 17.85
N PHE A 78 -6.57 -10.11 17.84
CA PHE A 78 -5.75 -10.72 16.79
C PHE A 78 -5.88 -12.24 16.81
N VAL A 79 -5.81 -12.86 17.99
CA VAL A 79 -6.00 -14.32 18.14
C VAL A 79 -7.41 -14.73 17.71
N ASN A 80 -8.45 -14.05 18.20
CA ASN A 80 -9.83 -14.35 17.84
C ASN A 80 -10.06 -14.24 16.32
N SER A 81 -9.55 -13.19 15.70
CA SER A 81 -9.64 -12.99 14.25
C SER A 81 -8.87 -14.07 13.49
N THR A 82 -7.69 -14.45 13.96
CA THR A 82 -6.87 -15.50 13.35
C THR A 82 -7.58 -16.85 13.39
N VAL A 83 -8.11 -17.24 14.56
CA VAL A 83 -8.89 -18.49 14.71
C VAL A 83 -10.08 -18.49 13.76
N THR A 84 -10.80 -17.36 13.67
CA THR A 84 -11.96 -17.21 12.77
C THR A 84 -11.56 -17.26 11.30
N ALA A 85 -10.38 -16.77 10.94
CA ALA A 85 -9.91 -16.77 9.55
C ALA A 85 -9.44 -18.16 9.08
N VAL A 86 -9.04 -19.05 9.99
CA VAL A 86 -8.48 -20.38 9.66
C VAL A 86 -9.41 -21.55 9.96
N THR A 87 -10.51 -21.31 10.68
CA THR A 87 -11.53 -22.34 11.03
C THR A 87 -12.78 -22.11 10.21
#